data_AF-A0A7V9WSR4-F1
#
_entry.id   AF-A0A7V9WSR4-F1
#
_cell.length_a   1.000
_cell.length_b   1.000
_cell.length_c   1.000
_cell.angle_alpha   90.00
_cell.angle_beta   90.00
_cell.angle_gamma   90.00
#
_symmetry.space_group_name_H-M   'P 1'
#
loop_
_entity.id
_entity.type
_entity.pdbx_description
1 polymer ?
#
loop_
_entity_poly.entity_id
_entity_poly.type
_entity_poly.pdbx_seq_one_letter_code
_entity_poly.pdbx_strand_id
1 'polypeptide(L)'
;MVIINFKTLWRLVGIFLALMSYQLFYDKFGIALSFMLVLGVLSLVFYPKALIIIGVFSTGVYFSRGFSFIPELLINGVLLLPITVLAYGFLQTEISRYKKNR
;
A
#
# COMPACT_ATOMS: atom_id res chain seq x y z
N MET A 1 -3.23 -34.55 -32.31
CA MET A 1 -2.13 -33.74 -32.87
C MET A 1 -2.39 -32.30 -32.46
N VAL A 2 -1.71 -31.78 -31.44
CA VAL A 2 -1.91 -30.38 -31.02
C VAL A 2 -1.13 -29.51 -32.00
N ILE A 3 -1.82 -28.86 -32.93
CA ILE A 3 -1.21 -27.90 -33.85
C ILE A 3 -0.97 -26.63 -33.04
N ILE A 4 0.21 -26.53 -32.44
CA ILE A 4 0.60 -25.35 -31.67
C ILE A 4 1.02 -24.28 -32.66
N ASN A 5 0.15 -23.27 -32.84
CA ASN A 5 0.46 -22.09 -33.63
C ASN A 5 1.61 -21.31 -32.96
N PHE A 6 2.56 -20.79 -33.74
CA PHE A 6 3.74 -20.05 -33.24
C PHE A 6 3.35 -18.89 -32.30
N LYS A 7 2.24 -18.22 -32.59
CA LYS A 7 1.64 -17.18 -31.73
C LYS A 7 1.25 -17.70 -30.34
N THR A 8 0.69 -18.91 -30.28
CA THR A 8 0.27 -19.57 -29.04
C THR A 8 1.49 -20.00 -28.23
N LEU A 9 2.55 -20.47 -28.90
CA LEU A 9 3.80 -20.89 -28.27
C LEU A 9 4.50 -19.71 -27.57
N TRP A 10 4.60 -18.55 -28.25
CA TRP A 10 5.12 -17.31 -27.67
C TRP A 10 4.31 -16.82 -26.46
N ARG A 11 2.97 -16.93 -26.54
CA ARG A 11 2.09 -16.56 -25.43
C ARG A 11 2.28 -17.48 -24.22
N LEU A 12 2.47 -18.79 -24.44
CA LEU A 12 2.79 -19.74 -23.37
C LEU A 12 4.13 -19.41 -22.70
N VAL A 13 5.16 -19.11 -23.49
CA VAL A 13 6.47 -18.70 -22.94
C VAL A 13 6.34 -17.44 -22.10
N GLY A 14 5.60 -16.43 -22.57
CA GLY A 14 5.34 -15.21 -21.80
C GLY A 14 4.60 -15.45 -20.48
N ILE A 15 3.59 -16.31 -20.49
CA ILE A 15 2.86 -16.70 -19.26
C ILE A 15 3.78 -17.44 -18.29
N PHE A 16 4.60 -18.36 -18.79
CA PHE A 16 5.57 -19.09 -17.97
C PHE A 16 6.59 -18.15 -17.32
N LEU A 17 7.08 -17.17 -18.08
CA LEU A 17 8.01 -16.16 -17.56
C LEU A 17 7.35 -15.28 -16.49
N ALA A 18 6.10 -14.88 -16.71
CA ALA A 18 5.32 -14.10 -15.75
C ALA A 18 5.10 -14.88 -14.43
N LEU A 19 4.75 -16.16 -14.53
CA LEU A 19 4.58 -17.04 -13.37
C LEU A 19 5.89 -17.23 -12.60
N MET A 20 7.00 -17.50 -13.29
CA MET A 20 8.31 -17.63 -12.66
C MET A 20 8.76 -16.35 -11.98
N SER A 21 8.56 -15.20 -12.63
CA SER A 21 8.88 -13.89 -12.06
C SER A 21 8.05 -13.61 -10.81
N TYR A 22 6.75 -13.95 -10.85
CA TYR A 22 5.87 -13.82 -9.69
C TYR A 22 6.29 -14.74 -8.53
N GLN A 23 6.68 -15.98 -8.82
CA GLN A 23 7.13 -16.92 -7.82
C GLN A 23 8.45 -16.47 -7.16
N LEU A 24 9.42 -16.00 -7.94
CA LEU A 24 10.65 -15.41 -7.40
C LEU A 24 10.38 -14.18 -6.54
N PHE A 25 9.42 -13.34 -6.95
CA PHE A 25 8.99 -12.19 -6.17
C PHE A 25 8.34 -12.61 -4.84
N TYR A 26 7.48 -13.63 -4.89
CA TYR A 26 6.83 -14.21 -3.73
C TYR A 26 7.83 -14.74 -2.69
N ASP A 27 8.84 -15.49 -3.13
CA ASP A 27 9.88 -16.02 -2.23
C ASP A 27 10.73 -14.93 -1.59
N LYS A 28 10.91 -13.78 -2.27
CA LYS A 28 11.73 -12.67 -1.77
C LYS A 28 10.99 -11.72 -0.84
N PHE A 29 9.73 -11.40 -1.14
CA PHE A 29 8.98 -10.34 -0.47
C PHE A 29 7.75 -10.83 0.31
N GLY A 30 7.37 -12.09 0.15
CA GLY A 30 6.26 -12.72 0.84
C GLY A 30 4.88 -12.45 0.23
N ILE A 31 3.86 -13.04 0.86
CA ILE A 31 2.46 -13.05 0.40
C ILE A 31 1.89 -11.62 0.27
N ALA A 32 2.17 -10.76 1.25
CA ALA A 32 1.52 -9.44 1.33
C ALA A 32 1.95 -8.49 0.20
N LEU A 33 3.24 -8.46 -0.15
CA LEU A 33 3.73 -7.68 -1.29
C LEU A 33 3.30 -8.30 -2.62
N SER A 34 3.24 -9.63 -2.70
CA SER A 34 2.77 -10.32 -3.91
C SER A 34 1.32 -9.98 -4.21
N PHE A 35 0.47 -9.92 -3.17
CA PHE A 35 -0.91 -9.46 -3.29
C PHE A 35 -1.00 -8.00 -3.78
N MET A 36 -0.17 -7.10 -3.24
CA MET A 36 -0.06 -5.71 -3.72
C MET A 36 0.37 -5.63 -5.18
N LEU A 37 1.27 -6.50 -5.64
CA LEU A 37 1.70 -6.56 -7.03
C LEU A 37 0.55 -6.97 -7.97
N VAL A 38 -0.20 -8.01 -7.60
CA VAL A 38 -1.39 -8.43 -8.37
C VAL A 38 -2.43 -7.30 -8.42
N LEU A 39 -2.70 -6.65 -7.30
CA LEU A 39 -3.59 -5.49 -7.25
C LEU A 39 -3.09 -4.33 -8.12
N GLY A 40 -1.79 -4.06 -8.14
CA GLY A 40 -1.17 -3.06 -9.00
C GLY A 40 -1.38 -3.36 -10.48
N VAL A 41 -1.11 -4.61 -10.90
CA VAL A 41 -1.34 -5.04 -12.29
C VAL A 41 -2.81 -4.96 -12.66
N LEU A 42 -3.71 -5.35 -11.75
CA LEU A 42 -5.15 -5.25 -11.96
C LEU A 42 -5.61 -3.79 -12.05
N SER A 43 -5.02 -2.90 -11.25
CA SER A 43 -5.27 -1.47 -11.27
C SER A 43 -4.88 -0.82 -12.59
N LEU A 44 -3.82 -1.27 -13.27
CA LEU A 44 -3.50 -0.77 -14.63
C LEU A 44 -4.67 -0.96 -15.60
N VAL A 45 -5.42 -2.06 -15.47
CA VAL A 45 -6.51 -2.42 -16.39
C VAL A 45 -7.77 -1.63 -16.08
N PHE A 46 -8.16 -1.54 -14.80
CA PHE A 46 -9.45 -0.97 -14.41
C PHE A 46 -9.40 0.48 -13.97
N TYR A 47 -8.34 0.87 -13.23
CA TYR A 47 -8.26 2.20 -12.64
C TYR A 47 -6.79 2.60 -12.42
N PRO A 48 -6.11 3.14 -13.45
CA PRO A 48 -4.67 3.37 -13.41
C PRO A 48 -4.26 4.43 -12.37
N LYS A 49 -5.17 5.30 -11.95
CA LYS A 49 -4.91 6.29 -10.89
C LYS A 49 -4.68 5.64 -9.52
N ALA A 50 -5.20 4.43 -9.28
CA ALA A 50 -4.97 3.72 -8.01
C ALA A 50 -3.54 3.17 -7.89
N LEU A 51 -2.73 3.14 -8.95
CA LEU A 51 -1.34 2.71 -8.87
C LEU A 51 -0.53 3.50 -7.86
N ILE A 52 -0.76 4.81 -7.78
CA ILE A 52 -0.05 5.68 -6.84
C ILE A 52 -0.41 5.28 -5.41
N ILE A 53 -1.70 5.08 -5.15
CA ILE A 53 -2.20 4.67 -3.82
C ILE A 53 -1.65 3.29 -3.47
N ILE A 54 -1.77 2.32 -4.37
CA ILE A 54 -1.25 0.95 -4.18
C ILE A 54 0.27 0.97 -3.96
N GLY A 55 1.01 1.84 -4.66
CA GLY A 55 2.44 2.03 -4.45
C GLY A 55 2.76 2.50 -3.04
N VAL A 56 2.06 3.53 -2.54
CA VAL A 56 2.22 4.03 -1.16
C VAL A 56 1.91 2.94 -0.13
N PHE A 57 0.82 2.21 -0.33
CA PHE A 57 0.46 1.09 0.55
C PHE A 57 1.50 -0.05 0.47
N SER A 58 2.05 -0.34 -0.71
CA SER A 58 3.08 -1.36 -0.91
C SER A 58 4.36 -1.03 -0.14
N THR A 59 4.78 0.25 -0.10
CA THR A 59 5.86 0.70 0.79
C THR A 59 5.55 0.44 2.26
N GLY A 60 4.32 0.71 2.71
CA GLY A 60 3.89 0.40 4.09
C GLY A 60 3.97 -1.10 4.39
N VAL A 61 3.48 -1.94 3.47
CA VAL A 61 3.58 -3.41 3.58
C VAL A 61 5.03 -3.88 3.65
N TYR A 62 5.93 -3.26 2.88
CA TYR A 62 7.36 -3.60 2.85
C TYR A 62 8.04 -3.33 4.19
N PHE A 63 7.84 -2.15 4.77
CA PHE A 63 8.46 -1.79 6.05
C PHE A 63 7.89 -2.58 7.22
N SER A 64 6.58 -2.83 7.23
CA SER A 64 5.92 -3.57 8.30
C SER A 64 5.90 -5.08 8.09
N ARG A 65 6.57 -5.58 7.03
CA ARG A 65 6.63 -7.01 6.64
C ARG A 65 5.26 -7.67 6.58
N GLY A 66 4.21 -6.93 6.21
CA GLY A 66 2.83 -7.40 6.20
C GLY A 66 1.80 -6.28 6.32
N PHE A 67 0.51 -6.65 6.39
CA PHE A 67 -0.60 -5.70 6.52
C PHE A 67 -0.82 -5.14 7.94
N SER A 68 0.05 -5.50 8.89
CA SER A 68 -0.05 -5.05 10.30
C SER A 68 -0.01 -3.52 10.44
N PHE A 69 0.56 -2.82 9.46
CA PHE A 69 0.61 -1.35 9.47
C PHE A 69 -0.76 -0.68 9.32
N ILE A 70 -1.74 -1.37 8.73
CA ILE A 70 -3.09 -0.81 8.49
C ILE A 70 -3.82 -0.57 9.82
N PRO A 71 -3.96 -1.57 10.72
CA PRO A 71 -4.57 -1.33 12.02
C PRO A 71 -3.75 -0.37 12.87
N GLU A 72 -2.42 -0.37 12.78
CA GLU A 72 -1.58 0.60 13.51
C GLU A 72 -1.82 2.04 13.04
N LEU A 73 -1.90 2.27 11.72
CA LEU A 73 -2.28 3.59 11.17
C LEU A 73 -3.68 4.01 11.61
N LEU A 74 -4.63 3.08 11.61
CA LEU A 74 -6.01 3.36 12.01
C LEU A 74 -6.09 3.73 13.49
N ILE A 75 -5.47 2.93 14.36
CA ILE A 75 -5.43 3.16 15.81
C ILE A 75 -4.71 4.47 16.12
N ASN A 76 -3.53 4.70 15.52
CA ASN A 76 -2.78 5.94 15.70
C ASN A 76 -3.59 7.14 15.18
N GLY A 77 -4.25 7.04 14.03
CA GLY A 77 -5.10 8.11 13.52
C GLY A 77 -6.28 8.45 14.45
N VAL A 78 -6.98 7.42 14.95
CA VAL A 78 -8.12 7.59 15.85
C VAL A 78 -7.71 8.13 17.22
N LEU A 79 -6.54 7.75 17.73
CA LEU A 79 -6.04 8.23 19.03
C LEU A 79 -5.35 9.59 18.95
N LEU A 80 -4.60 9.88 17.88
CA LEU A 80 -3.87 11.14 17.72
C LEU A 80 -4.79 12.32 17.38
N LEU A 81 -5.90 12.09 16.66
CA LEU A 81 -6.86 13.15 16.34
C LEU A 81 -7.47 13.84 17.59
N PRO A 82 -8.05 13.13 18.57
CA PRO A 82 -8.58 13.77 19.76
C PRO A 82 -7.48 14.40 20.63
N ILE A 83 -6.29 13.78 20.71
CA ILE A 83 -5.15 14.33 21.47
C ILE A 83 -4.68 15.66 20.85
N THR A 84 -4.57 15.74 19.53
CA THR A 84 -4.16 16.97 18.84
C THR A 84 -5.20 18.07 18.96
N VAL A 85 -6.49 17.74 18.89
CA VAL A 85 -7.58 18.71 19.10
C VAL A 85 -7.56 19.26 20.53
N LEU A 86 -7.40 18.39 21.54
CA LEU A 86 -7.32 18.81 22.94
C LEU A 86 -6.06 19.65 23.20
N ALA A 87 -4.90 19.24 22.67
CA ALA A 87 -3.66 20.00 22.80
C ALA A 87 -3.75 21.38 22.13
N TYR A 88 -4.40 21.47 20.97
CA TYR A 88 -4.66 22.74 20.29
C TYR A 88 -5.56 23.65 21.13
N GLY A 89 -6.65 23.11 21.68
CA GLY A 89 -7.54 23.85 22.59
C GLY A 89 -6.80 24.38 23.82
N PHE A 90 -5.96 23.54 24.44
CA PHE A 90 -5.17 23.91 25.61
C PHE A 90 -4.13 25.01 25.30
N LEU A 91 -3.40 24.86 24.19
CA LEU A 91 -2.46 25.89 23.70
C LEU A 91 -3.18 27.21 23.43
N GLN A 92 -4.36 27.18 22.83
CA GLN A 92 -5.13 28.38 22.52
C GLN A 92 -5.59 29.09 23.81
N THR A 93 -5.99 28.35 24.85
CA THR A 93 -6.30 28.94 26.16
C THR A 93 -5.09 29.55 26.85
N GLU A 94 -3.92 28.90 26.81
CA GLU A 94 -2.69 29.42 27.41
C GLU A 94 -2.17 30.67 26.67
N ILE A 95 -2.20 30.66 25.34
CA ILE A 95 -1.87 31.84 24.52
C ILE A 95 -2.81 33.01 24.84
N SER A 96 -4.10 32.73 25.01
CA SER A 96 -5.10 33.76 25.34
C SER A 96 -4.90 34.32 26.75
N ARG A 97 -4.52 33.49 27.73
CA ARG A 97 -4.16 33.94 29.08
C ARG A 97 -2.90 34.80 29.07
N TYR A 98 -1.87 34.38 28.34
CA TYR A 98 -0.62 35.13 28.24
C TYR A 98 -0.83 36.51 27.60
N LYS A 99 -1.68 36.58 26.55
CA LYS A 99 -2.03 37.84 25.88
C LYS A 99 -2.88 38.79 26.76
N LYS A 100 -3.66 38.25 27.70
CA LYS A 100 -4.50 39.04 28.62
C LYS A 100 -3.71 39.59 29.84
N ASN A 101 -2.58 38.96 30.17
CA ASN A 101 -1.74 39.34 31.31
C ASN A 101 -0.58 40.30 30.94
N ARG A 102 -0.50 40.70 29.67
CA ARG A 102 0.30 41.83 29.17
C ARG A 102 -0.62 43.00 28.86
#